data_AF-A0A3Q0JDU0-F1
#
_entry.id   AF-A0A3Q0JDU0-F1
#
_cell.length_a   1.000
_cell.length_b   1.000
_cell.length_c   1.000
_cell.angle_alpha   90.00
_cell.angle_beta   90.00
_cell.angle_gamma   90.00
#
_symmetry.space_group_name_H-M   'P 1'
#
loop_
_entity.id
_entity.type
_entity.pdbx_description
1 polymer ?
#
loop_
_entity_poly.entity_id
_entity_poly.type
_entity_poly.pdbx_seq_one_letter_code
_entity_poly.pdbx_strand_id
1 'polypeptide(L)'
;MKCLFEILKRKRGSVKSAPSHLTKQLSHKWDNIKKCFSEFSKHDSDEHLVRIESNLKPFVDQLRSLTRFLCLDQSVLILLETPGKKSTQLVYHQLKNFIDFLCIKAFKNFDLSSGSTLSIHKYLQDFPGLVHFIYVDRKTHRVVAPTLDLGSKQCLISADKLWKMVDMGQQYLHDGYLQIIWKDSTFSYSYFCWFENSSGAPLKPSRTPVNAMEYVSIPGILCGDFYQRLISKCFVKKSGGAGGGGLSGVKCYELYCVHLSLATSSCILEHTRRLAATVWEVSGIPSVNTDFV
;
A
#
# COMPACT_ATOMS: atom_id res chain seq x y z
N MET A 1 24.37 2.91 22.95
CA MET A 1 25.71 2.96 22.31
C MET A 1 26.56 1.73 22.63
N LYS A 2 27.00 1.48 23.89
CA LYS A 2 27.85 0.30 24.24
C LYS A 2 27.29 -1.05 23.73
N CYS A 3 25.98 -1.27 23.88
CA CYS A 3 25.31 -2.49 23.38
C CYS A 3 25.37 -2.63 21.85
N LEU A 4 25.26 -1.52 21.12
CA LEU A 4 25.38 -1.47 19.65
C LEU A 4 26.80 -1.82 19.19
N PHE A 5 27.83 -1.32 19.88
CA PHE A 5 29.23 -1.65 19.59
C PHE A 5 29.57 -3.11 19.94
N GLU A 6 29.02 -3.67 21.02
CA GLU A 6 29.15 -5.09 21.39
C GLU A 6 28.54 -6.02 20.31
N ILE A 7 27.34 -5.68 19.82
CA ILE A 7 26.66 -6.44 18.75
C ILE A 7 27.48 -6.40 17.44
N LEU A 8 28.07 -5.25 17.10
CA LEU A 8 28.93 -5.10 15.93
C LEU A 8 30.25 -5.88 16.07
N LYS A 9 30.79 -5.97 17.30
CA LYS A 9 32.00 -6.74 17.61
C LYS A 9 31.76 -8.25 17.57
N ARG A 10 30.53 -8.71 17.84
CA ARG A 10 30.12 -10.13 17.64
C ARG A 10 29.93 -10.50 16.17
N LYS A 11 29.47 -9.58 15.30
CA LYS A 11 29.31 -9.82 13.85
C LYS A 11 30.61 -9.69 13.02
N ARG A 12 31.74 -9.47 13.69
CA ARG A 12 33.08 -9.21 13.11
C ARG A 12 33.63 -10.33 12.22
N GLY A 13 33.05 -11.53 12.28
CA GLY A 13 33.47 -12.68 11.47
C GLY A 13 32.99 -12.67 10.01
N SER A 14 32.05 -11.80 9.62
CA SER A 14 31.34 -11.96 8.33
C SER A 14 31.39 -10.77 7.36
N VAL A 15 31.95 -9.60 7.73
CA VAL A 15 31.86 -8.39 6.89
C VAL A 15 33.24 -7.75 6.69
N LYS A 16 33.63 -7.59 5.42
CA LYS A 16 34.90 -6.99 4.96
C LYS A 16 35.17 -5.65 5.64
N SER A 17 36.43 -5.34 5.92
CA SER A 17 37.07 -4.20 6.64
C SER A 17 36.39 -2.81 6.75
N ALA A 18 35.43 -2.44 5.91
CA ALA A 18 34.75 -1.13 5.87
C ALA A 18 33.97 -0.72 7.15
N PRO A 19 33.22 -1.60 7.86
CA PRO A 19 32.45 -1.19 9.03
C PRO A 19 33.38 -0.83 10.20
N SER A 20 34.60 -1.36 10.25
CA SER A 20 35.55 -1.07 11.34
C SER A 20 36.01 0.39 11.38
N HIS A 21 36.19 1.00 10.21
CA HIS A 21 36.60 2.40 10.09
C HIS A 21 35.46 3.37 10.45
N LEU A 22 34.26 3.12 9.93
CA LEU A 22 33.06 3.92 10.23
C LEU A 22 32.68 3.88 11.72
N THR A 23 32.85 2.72 12.34
CA THR A 23 32.59 2.51 13.78
C THR A 23 33.59 3.28 14.66
N LYS A 24 34.88 3.32 14.27
CA LYS A 24 35.91 4.13 14.95
C LYS A 24 35.64 5.63 14.81
N GLN A 25 35.30 6.10 13.61
CA GLN A 25 34.97 7.50 13.36
C GLN A 25 33.74 7.95 14.15
N LEU A 26 32.71 7.09 14.27
CA LEU A 26 31.53 7.37 15.08
C LEU A 26 31.85 7.48 16.57
N SER A 27 32.73 6.61 17.09
CA SER A 27 33.19 6.69 18.49
C SER A 27 33.91 8.01 18.75
N HIS A 28 34.83 8.41 17.87
CA HIS A 28 35.56 9.67 18.01
C HIS A 28 34.62 10.89 18.01
N LYS A 29 33.64 10.93 17.10
CA LYS A 29 32.64 12.01 17.05
C LYS A 29 31.75 12.04 18.30
N TRP A 30 31.36 10.86 18.82
CA TRP A 30 30.61 10.76 20.08
C TRP A 30 31.40 11.26 21.29
N ASP A 31 32.69 10.92 21.36
CA ASP A 31 33.57 11.38 22.43
C ASP A 31 33.78 12.90 22.38
N ASN A 32 33.91 13.48 21.18
CA ASN A 32 33.93 14.93 20.99
C ASN A 32 32.62 15.60 21.45
N ILE A 33 31.46 15.08 21.08
CA ILE A 33 30.16 15.65 21.52
C ILE A 33 30.04 15.60 23.04
N LYS A 34 30.40 14.47 23.68
CA LYS A 34 30.40 14.36 25.16
C LYS A 34 31.32 15.37 25.81
N LYS A 35 32.50 15.61 25.23
CA LYS A 35 33.44 16.62 25.72
C LYS A 35 32.82 18.03 25.62
N CYS A 36 32.20 18.38 24.49
CA CYS A 36 31.52 19.66 24.34
C CYS A 36 30.35 19.84 25.33
N PHE A 37 29.54 18.80 25.58
CA PHE A 37 28.49 18.85 26.61
C PHE A 37 29.05 18.97 28.03
N SER A 38 30.20 18.33 28.31
CA SER A 38 30.86 18.43 29.62
C SER A 38 31.46 19.82 29.86
N GLU A 39 31.93 20.49 28.80
CA GLU A 39 32.42 21.87 28.84
C GLU A 39 31.25 22.86 28.99
N PHE A 40 30.16 22.66 28.24
CA PHE A 40 28.93 23.45 28.40
C PHE A 40 28.38 23.40 29.82
N SER A 41 28.29 22.19 30.41
CA SER A 41 27.79 22.02 31.79
C SER A 41 28.64 22.72 32.87
N LYS A 42 29.86 23.15 32.55
CA LYS A 42 30.77 23.83 33.48
C LYS A 42 30.83 25.34 33.28
N HIS A 43 30.55 25.83 32.07
CA HIS A 43 30.82 27.22 31.68
C HIS A 43 29.60 27.97 31.12
N ASP A 44 28.47 27.27 30.88
CA ASP A 44 27.14 27.80 30.48
C ASP A 44 27.21 29.01 29.53
N SER A 45 27.90 28.84 28.40
CA SER A 45 28.07 29.87 27.38
C SER A 45 27.48 29.46 26.03
N ASP A 46 26.92 30.44 25.31
CA ASP A 46 26.31 30.24 23.98
C ASP A 46 27.32 29.73 22.93
N GLU A 47 28.61 30.03 23.09
CA GLU A 47 29.66 29.52 22.20
C GLU A 47 29.79 27.99 22.25
N HIS A 48 29.57 27.40 23.43
CA HIS A 48 29.59 25.95 23.60
C HIS A 48 28.36 25.28 22.97
N LEU A 49 27.19 25.95 22.96
CA LEU A 49 25.99 25.46 22.26
C LEU A 49 26.19 25.42 20.74
N VAL A 50 26.74 26.50 20.15
CA VAL A 50 27.05 26.54 18.71
C VAL A 50 28.06 25.45 18.33
N ARG A 51 29.02 25.18 19.21
CA ARG A 51 29.98 24.08 19.03
C ARG A 51 29.32 22.70 19.10
N ILE A 52 28.32 22.51 19.93
CA ILE A 52 27.54 21.27 20.01
C ILE A 52 26.70 21.08 18.74
N GLU A 53 25.98 22.11 18.30
CA GLU A 53 25.14 22.06 17.09
C GLU A 53 25.95 21.76 15.83
N SER A 54 27.10 22.40 15.67
CA SER A 54 28.01 22.16 14.54
C SER A 54 28.58 20.73 14.51
N ASN A 55 28.71 20.06 15.67
CA ASN A 55 29.18 18.67 15.76
C ASN A 55 28.06 17.62 15.68
N LEU A 56 26.82 18.00 15.97
CA LEU A 56 25.63 17.13 15.90
C LEU A 56 25.32 16.69 14.47
N LYS A 57 25.34 17.62 13.51
CA LYS A 57 25.02 17.33 12.11
C LYS A 57 25.98 16.29 11.49
N PRO A 58 27.32 16.43 11.60
CA PRO A 58 28.26 15.41 11.15
C PRO A 58 28.17 14.06 11.88
N PHE A 59 27.66 14.03 13.12
CA PHE A 59 27.46 12.80 13.88
C PHE A 59 26.22 12.05 13.39
N VAL A 60 25.10 12.75 13.19
CA VAL A 60 23.86 12.17 12.64
C VAL A 60 24.09 11.63 11.23
N ASP A 61 24.81 12.35 10.38
CA ASP A 61 25.11 11.89 9.01
C ASP A 61 25.99 10.63 9.00
N GLN A 62 26.91 10.52 9.97
CA GLN A 62 27.74 9.31 10.17
C GLN A 62 26.91 8.11 10.64
N LEU A 63 25.98 8.34 11.58
CA LEU A 63 25.03 7.34 12.08
C LEU A 63 24.15 6.83 10.94
N ARG A 64 23.61 7.74 10.11
CA ARG A 64 22.81 7.37 8.94
C ARG A 64 23.60 6.54 7.94
N SER A 65 24.86 6.89 7.71
CA SER A 65 25.77 6.14 6.81
C SER A 65 26.06 4.74 7.36
N LEU A 66 26.29 4.61 8.67
CA LEU A 66 26.48 3.32 9.34
C LEU A 66 25.20 2.47 9.27
N THR A 67 24.04 3.05 9.55
CA THR A 67 22.75 2.35 9.47
C THR A 67 22.44 1.89 8.05
N ARG A 68 22.70 2.73 7.04
CA ARG A 68 22.57 2.32 5.64
C ARG A 68 23.52 1.17 5.31
N PHE A 69 24.78 1.25 5.73
CA PHE A 69 25.74 0.18 5.49
C PHE A 69 25.38 -1.13 6.21
N LEU A 70 24.86 -1.07 7.44
CA LEU A 70 24.53 -2.28 8.22
C LEU A 70 23.18 -2.89 7.86
N CYS A 71 22.20 -2.05 7.52
CA CYS A 71 20.83 -2.48 7.24
C CYS A 71 20.54 -2.66 5.75
N LEU A 72 21.36 -2.10 4.85
CA LEU A 72 21.21 -2.19 3.39
C LEU A 72 22.45 -2.79 2.72
N ASP A 73 23.28 -3.55 3.46
CA ASP A 73 24.33 -4.34 2.81
C ASP A 73 23.68 -5.40 1.93
N GLN A 74 23.89 -5.29 0.62
CA GLN A 74 23.49 -6.28 -0.38
C GLN A 74 23.92 -7.70 0.04
N SER A 75 25.09 -7.81 0.70
CA SER A 75 25.65 -9.06 1.21
C SER A 75 24.76 -9.70 2.28
N VAL A 76 24.15 -8.90 3.16
CA VAL A 76 23.23 -9.36 4.22
C VAL A 76 21.88 -9.74 3.64
N LEU A 77 21.39 -9.01 2.63
CA LEU A 77 20.17 -9.37 1.91
C LEU A 77 20.32 -10.72 1.20
N ILE A 78 21.44 -10.96 0.53
CA ILE A 78 21.77 -12.26 -0.11
C ILE A 78 21.88 -13.37 0.94
N LEU A 79 22.51 -13.10 2.09
CA LEU A 79 22.64 -14.10 3.16
C LEU A 79 21.28 -14.45 3.80
N LEU A 80 20.37 -13.48 3.92
CA LEU A 80 19.03 -13.65 4.48
C LEU A 80 18.03 -14.22 3.48
N GLU A 81 18.34 -14.24 2.19
CA GLU A 81 17.45 -14.77 1.16
C GLU A 81 17.17 -16.27 1.37
N THR A 82 18.19 -17.06 1.70
CA THR A 82 18.05 -18.52 1.92
C THR A 82 17.27 -18.86 3.19
N PRO A 83 17.61 -18.31 4.37
CA PRO A 83 16.81 -18.48 5.59
C PRO A 83 15.41 -17.89 5.46
N GLY A 84 15.27 -16.73 4.80
CA GLY A 84 13.99 -16.08 4.55
C GLY A 84 13.06 -16.96 3.73
N LYS A 85 13.55 -17.54 2.62
CA LYS A 85 12.78 -18.51 1.81
C LYS A 85 12.34 -19.72 2.64
N LYS A 86 13.22 -20.28 3.47
CA LYS A 86 12.87 -21.42 4.36
C LYS A 86 11.80 -21.04 5.39
N SER A 87 11.92 -19.88 6.03
CA SER A 87 10.92 -19.38 6.99
C SER A 87 9.58 -19.13 6.30
N THR A 88 9.57 -18.52 5.12
CA THR A 88 8.35 -18.29 4.33
C THR A 88 7.69 -19.61 3.93
N GLN A 89 8.47 -20.62 3.53
CA GLN A 89 7.94 -21.96 3.22
C GLN A 89 7.33 -22.65 4.45
N LEU A 90 7.97 -22.54 5.61
CA LEU A 90 7.43 -23.10 6.87
C LEU A 90 6.13 -22.41 7.27
N VAL A 91 6.09 -21.08 7.22
CA VAL A 91 4.88 -20.30 7.52
C VAL A 91 3.77 -20.62 6.52
N TYR A 92 4.09 -20.70 5.23
CA TYR A 92 3.13 -21.10 4.19
C TYR A 92 2.57 -22.48 4.47
N HIS A 93 3.40 -23.45 4.84
CA HIS A 93 2.95 -24.80 5.16
C HIS A 93 2.04 -24.84 6.40
N GLN A 94 2.35 -24.05 7.45
CA GLN A 94 1.50 -23.94 8.64
C GLN A 94 0.16 -23.26 8.34
N LEU A 95 0.17 -22.25 7.47
CA LEU A 95 -1.03 -21.52 7.09
C LEU A 95 -1.82 -22.18 5.96
N LYS A 96 -1.27 -23.20 5.29
CA LYS A 96 -1.89 -23.84 4.13
C LYS A 96 -3.33 -24.29 4.42
N ASN A 97 -3.57 -24.96 5.55
CA ASN A 97 -4.91 -25.41 5.92
C ASN A 97 -5.88 -24.24 6.13
N PHE A 98 -5.41 -23.11 6.66
CA PHE A 98 -6.22 -21.91 6.81
C PHE A 98 -6.51 -21.27 5.45
N ILE A 99 -5.51 -21.24 4.56
CA ILE A 99 -5.67 -20.77 3.18
C ILE A 99 -6.71 -21.63 2.47
N ASP A 100 -6.58 -22.96 2.52
CA ASP A 100 -7.50 -23.90 1.89
C ASP A 100 -8.92 -23.75 2.45
N PHE A 101 -9.06 -23.62 3.78
CA PHE A 101 -10.34 -23.36 4.44
C PHE A 101 -10.97 -22.03 3.99
N LEU A 102 -10.18 -20.95 3.98
CA LEU A 102 -10.63 -19.63 3.54
C LEU A 102 -10.99 -19.63 2.06
N CYS A 103 -10.22 -20.34 1.22
CA CYS A 103 -10.55 -20.54 -0.18
C CYS A 103 -11.91 -21.24 -0.32
N ILE A 104 -12.13 -22.37 0.35
CA ILE A 104 -13.41 -23.09 0.30
C ILE A 104 -14.57 -22.19 0.79
N LYS A 105 -14.36 -21.41 1.86
CA LYS A 105 -15.35 -20.46 2.36
C LYS A 105 -15.59 -19.31 1.38
N ALA A 106 -14.56 -18.78 0.74
CA ALA A 106 -14.69 -17.75 -0.28
C ALA A 106 -15.44 -18.26 -1.51
N PHE A 107 -15.15 -19.49 -1.97
CA PHE A 107 -15.84 -20.13 -3.09
C PHE A 107 -17.31 -20.39 -2.79
N LYS A 108 -17.66 -20.84 -1.57
CA LYS A 108 -19.05 -21.13 -1.19
C LYS A 108 -19.87 -19.91 -0.79
N ASN A 109 -19.25 -18.83 -0.31
CA ASN A 109 -19.95 -17.63 0.15
C ASN A 109 -20.25 -16.62 -0.97
N PHE A 110 -19.63 -16.75 -2.15
CA PHE A 110 -19.89 -15.85 -3.29
C PHE A 110 -20.80 -16.45 -4.37
N ASP A 111 -21.09 -17.76 -4.29
CA ASP A 111 -22.27 -18.32 -4.92
C ASP A 111 -23.49 -17.88 -4.09
N LEU A 112 -23.93 -16.64 -4.34
CA LEU A 112 -25.22 -16.09 -3.92
C LEU A 112 -26.36 -16.96 -4.46
N SER A 113 -26.55 -18.13 -3.87
CA SER A 113 -27.76 -18.95 -4.01
C SER A 113 -28.90 -18.45 -3.12
N SER A 114 -28.67 -17.38 -2.36
CA SER A 114 -29.66 -16.73 -1.51
C SER A 114 -30.18 -15.44 -2.17
N GLY A 115 -31.03 -15.58 -3.18
CA GLY A 115 -32.11 -14.62 -3.48
C GLY A 115 -31.81 -13.38 -4.32
N SER A 116 -30.57 -13.07 -4.73
CA SER A 116 -30.31 -12.01 -5.72
C SER A 116 -30.21 -12.60 -7.13
N THR A 117 -31.02 -12.09 -8.06
CA THR A 117 -31.13 -12.53 -9.47
C THR A 117 -29.91 -12.20 -10.34
N LEU A 118 -28.77 -11.83 -9.75
CA LEU A 118 -27.56 -11.31 -10.41
C LEU A 118 -26.32 -12.06 -9.90
N SER A 119 -25.84 -13.04 -10.68
CA SER A 119 -24.51 -13.59 -10.45
C SER A 119 -23.45 -12.57 -10.89
N ILE A 120 -22.34 -12.47 -10.16
CA ILE A 120 -21.22 -11.59 -10.53
C ILE A 120 -20.71 -11.82 -11.96
N HIS A 121 -20.91 -13.04 -12.49
CA HIS A 121 -20.58 -13.42 -13.86
C HIS A 121 -21.47 -12.77 -14.93
N LYS A 122 -22.70 -12.35 -14.58
CA LYS A 122 -23.58 -11.64 -15.51
C LYS A 122 -22.97 -10.31 -16.00
N TYR A 123 -22.19 -9.64 -15.16
CA TYR A 123 -21.44 -8.43 -15.57
C TYR A 123 -20.48 -8.71 -16.74
N LEU A 124 -19.84 -9.89 -16.78
CA LEU A 124 -18.95 -10.24 -17.88
C LEU A 124 -19.70 -10.49 -19.19
N GLN A 125 -20.99 -10.84 -19.11
CA GLN A 125 -21.86 -11.04 -20.29
C GLN A 125 -22.48 -9.72 -20.75
N ASP A 126 -22.87 -8.85 -19.82
CA ASP A 126 -23.57 -7.59 -20.10
C ASP A 126 -22.63 -6.49 -20.67
N PHE A 127 -21.32 -6.60 -20.43
CA PHE A 127 -20.31 -5.66 -20.92
C PHE A 127 -19.42 -6.29 -22.00
N PRO A 128 -19.65 -6.01 -23.30
CA PRO A 128 -18.90 -6.64 -24.37
C PRO A 128 -17.41 -6.36 -24.28
N GLY A 129 -16.60 -7.41 -24.39
CA GLY A 129 -15.15 -7.34 -24.28
C GLY A 129 -14.62 -7.15 -22.87
N LEU A 130 -15.46 -7.06 -21.83
CA LEU A 130 -15.02 -7.11 -20.43
C LEU A 130 -14.59 -8.54 -20.08
N VAL A 131 -13.34 -8.69 -19.66
CA VAL A 131 -12.74 -9.97 -19.30
C VAL A 131 -12.80 -10.17 -17.79
N HIS A 132 -12.49 -9.13 -17.02
CA HIS A 132 -12.45 -9.19 -15.57
C HIS A 132 -12.57 -7.81 -14.93
N PHE A 133 -12.95 -7.75 -13.65
CA PHE A 133 -12.89 -6.53 -12.87
C PHE A 133 -12.66 -6.81 -11.38
N ILE A 134 -12.13 -5.81 -10.68
CA ILE A 134 -11.96 -5.83 -9.23
C ILE A 134 -12.50 -4.50 -8.70
N TYR A 135 -13.58 -4.56 -7.93
CA TYR A 135 -14.15 -3.42 -7.22
C TYR A 135 -13.72 -3.47 -5.74
N VAL A 136 -13.32 -2.34 -5.18
CA VAL A 136 -12.88 -2.25 -3.79
C VAL A 136 -13.54 -1.07 -3.09
N ASP A 137 -14.24 -1.35 -2.00
CA ASP A 137 -14.67 -0.34 -1.04
C ASP A 137 -13.57 -0.14 0.01
N ARG A 138 -12.90 1.01 0.00
CA ARG A 138 -11.79 1.29 0.93
C ARG A 138 -12.23 1.73 2.32
N LYS A 139 -13.53 1.93 2.56
CA LYS A 139 -14.07 2.11 3.91
C LYS A 139 -14.19 0.79 4.65
N THR A 140 -14.71 -0.24 3.98
CA THR A 140 -14.91 -1.58 4.56
C THR A 140 -13.79 -2.56 4.19
N HIS A 141 -12.90 -2.16 3.29
CA HIS A 141 -11.90 -3.02 2.64
C HIS A 141 -12.50 -4.26 1.96
N ARG A 142 -13.79 -4.21 1.59
CA ARG A 142 -14.46 -5.28 0.86
C ARG A 142 -14.04 -5.25 -0.60
N VAL A 143 -13.76 -6.42 -1.14
CA VAL A 143 -13.40 -6.63 -2.55
C VAL A 143 -14.50 -7.45 -3.21
N VAL A 144 -14.91 -7.02 -4.40
CA VAL A 144 -15.90 -7.69 -5.24
C VAL A 144 -15.27 -7.91 -6.61
N ALA A 145 -15.15 -9.17 -7.03
CA ALA A 145 -14.59 -9.54 -8.31
C ALA A 145 -15.23 -10.85 -8.79
N PRO A 146 -15.35 -11.08 -10.10
CA PRO A 146 -15.70 -12.40 -10.62
C PRO A 146 -14.70 -13.46 -10.15
N THR A 147 -15.14 -14.71 -10.04
CA THR A 147 -14.25 -15.80 -9.66
C THR A 147 -13.24 -16.09 -10.78
N LEU A 148 -11.95 -16.16 -10.43
CA LEU A 148 -10.92 -16.68 -11.32
C LEU A 148 -10.85 -18.18 -11.15
N ASP A 149 -11.35 -18.93 -12.13
CA ASP A 149 -11.13 -20.37 -12.15
C ASP A 149 -9.70 -20.64 -12.65
N LEU A 150 -8.78 -20.78 -11.70
CA LEU A 150 -7.36 -21.01 -11.95
C LEU A 150 -7.07 -22.39 -12.57
N GLY A 151 -8.06 -23.29 -12.61
CA GLY A 151 -7.95 -24.64 -13.15
C GLY A 151 -8.54 -24.83 -14.55
N SER A 152 -9.40 -23.93 -15.03
CA SER A 152 -10.03 -24.08 -16.34
C SER A 152 -9.28 -23.37 -17.45
N LYS A 153 -9.18 -24.05 -18.61
CA LYS A 153 -8.66 -23.49 -19.87
C LYS A 153 -9.49 -22.32 -20.43
N GLN A 154 -10.58 -21.94 -19.75
CA GLN A 154 -11.49 -20.88 -20.16
C GLN A 154 -11.12 -19.51 -19.55
N CYS A 155 -10.17 -19.45 -18.62
CA CYS A 155 -9.73 -18.17 -18.07
C CYS A 155 -8.88 -17.40 -19.10
N LEU A 156 -9.44 -16.32 -19.64
CA LEU A 156 -8.77 -15.49 -20.65
C LEU A 156 -7.55 -14.74 -20.09
N ILE A 157 -7.49 -14.53 -18.76
CA ILE A 157 -6.41 -13.79 -18.10
C ILE A 157 -5.83 -14.59 -16.94
N SER A 158 -4.49 -14.59 -16.80
CA SER A 158 -3.82 -15.25 -15.68
C SER A 158 -3.83 -14.39 -14.41
N ALA A 159 -3.77 -15.04 -13.25
CA ALA A 159 -3.63 -14.36 -11.95
C ALA A 159 -2.41 -13.41 -11.93
N ASP A 160 -1.28 -13.82 -12.49
CA ASP A 160 -0.06 -12.99 -12.55
C ASP A 160 -0.29 -11.68 -13.34
N LYS A 161 -1.06 -11.73 -14.43
CA LYS A 161 -1.40 -10.52 -15.20
C LYS A 161 -2.31 -9.60 -14.41
N LEU A 162 -3.25 -10.15 -13.65
CA LEU A 162 -4.14 -9.37 -12.78
C LEU A 162 -3.39 -8.69 -11.64
N TRP A 163 -2.47 -9.40 -10.98
CA TRP A 163 -1.66 -8.80 -9.91
C TRP A 163 -0.75 -7.70 -10.45
N LYS A 164 -0.12 -7.91 -11.61
CA LYS A 164 0.65 -6.84 -12.29
C LYS A 164 -0.20 -5.61 -12.61
N MET A 165 -1.46 -5.81 -13.01
CA MET A 165 -2.39 -4.71 -13.24
C MET A 165 -2.68 -3.95 -11.93
N VAL A 166 -2.90 -4.67 -10.82
CA VAL A 166 -3.13 -4.06 -9.51
C VAL A 166 -1.90 -3.27 -9.05
N ASP A 167 -0.71 -3.85 -9.14
CA ASP A 167 0.56 -3.17 -8.80
C ASP A 167 0.73 -1.89 -9.61
N MET A 168 0.46 -1.94 -10.91
CA MET A 168 0.55 -0.79 -11.79
C MET A 168 -0.48 0.29 -11.44
N GLY A 169 -1.74 -0.08 -11.16
CA GLY A 169 -2.77 0.87 -10.71
C GLY A 169 -2.40 1.55 -9.40
N GLN A 170 -1.83 0.81 -8.44
CA GLN A 170 -1.32 1.37 -7.19
C GLN A 170 -0.14 2.31 -7.42
N GLN A 171 0.79 1.96 -8.30
CA GLN A 171 1.91 2.86 -8.65
C GLN A 171 1.40 4.17 -9.24
N TYR A 172 0.44 4.14 -10.16
CA TYR A 172 -0.15 5.35 -10.72
C TYR A 172 -0.94 6.16 -9.69
N LEU A 173 -1.64 5.49 -8.78
CA LEU A 173 -2.29 6.16 -7.66
C LEU A 173 -1.25 6.88 -6.79
N HIS A 174 -0.15 6.21 -6.45
CA HIS A 174 0.98 6.78 -5.71
C HIS A 174 1.53 8.03 -6.39
N ASP A 175 1.63 8.02 -7.71
CA ASP A 175 2.08 9.17 -8.50
C ASP A 175 0.99 10.27 -8.65
N GLY A 176 -0.20 10.05 -8.08
CA GLY A 176 -1.28 11.01 -7.96
C GLY A 176 -2.35 10.91 -9.05
N TYR A 177 -2.28 9.90 -9.92
CA TYR A 177 -3.29 9.65 -10.94
C TYR A 177 -4.46 8.85 -10.36
N LEU A 178 -5.65 9.45 -10.36
CA LEU A 178 -6.87 8.78 -9.90
C LEU A 178 -7.50 7.91 -10.99
N GLN A 179 -7.16 8.15 -12.26
CA GLN A 179 -7.78 7.46 -13.38
C GLN A 179 -6.72 7.24 -14.46
N ILE A 180 -6.62 6.02 -14.97
CA ILE A 180 -5.73 5.69 -16.06
C ILE A 180 -6.27 4.52 -16.87
N ILE A 181 -6.04 4.58 -18.18
CA ILE A 181 -6.29 3.49 -19.13
C ILE A 181 -4.98 3.24 -19.87
N TRP A 182 -4.56 1.98 -19.93
CA TRP A 182 -3.36 1.55 -20.64
C TRP A 182 -3.62 0.22 -21.35
N LYS A 183 -2.77 -0.17 -22.29
CA LYS A 183 -2.99 -1.36 -23.12
C LYS A 183 -1.71 -2.14 -23.34
N ASP A 184 -1.83 -3.46 -23.40
CA ASP A 184 -0.81 -4.35 -23.97
C ASP A 184 -1.27 -4.86 -25.35
N SER A 185 -0.64 -5.92 -25.87
CA SER A 185 -1.02 -6.52 -27.15
C SER A 185 -2.40 -7.18 -27.16
N THR A 186 -2.89 -7.60 -25.99
CA THR A 186 -4.04 -8.51 -25.84
C THR A 186 -5.20 -7.86 -25.10
N PHE A 187 -4.90 -7.00 -24.13
CA PHE A 187 -5.86 -6.41 -23.20
C PHE A 187 -5.70 -4.89 -23.12
N SER A 188 -6.83 -4.23 -22.84
CA SER A 188 -6.88 -2.87 -22.34
C SER A 188 -7.20 -2.92 -20.85
N TYR A 189 -6.34 -2.30 -20.05
CA TYR A 189 -6.46 -2.20 -18.60
C TYR A 189 -6.95 -0.82 -18.24
N SER A 190 -7.77 -0.72 -17.20
CA SER A 190 -8.17 0.56 -16.65
C SER A 190 -8.27 0.53 -15.15
N TYR A 191 -7.86 1.63 -14.53
CA TYR A 191 -7.93 1.84 -13.10
C TYR A 191 -8.63 3.16 -12.82
N PHE A 192 -9.58 3.14 -11.89
CA PHE A 192 -10.32 4.30 -11.45
C PHE A 192 -10.42 4.32 -9.94
N CYS A 193 -10.06 5.45 -9.34
CA CYS A 193 -10.28 5.80 -7.94
C CYS A 193 -11.20 7.01 -7.89
N TRP A 194 -12.30 6.91 -7.14
CA TRP A 194 -13.23 8.03 -6.96
C TRP A 194 -13.71 8.13 -5.53
N PHE A 195 -14.34 9.26 -5.25
CA PHE A 195 -14.85 9.61 -3.94
C PHE A 195 -16.34 9.89 -4.03
N GLU A 196 -17.07 9.50 -3.00
CA GLU A 196 -18.49 9.81 -2.85
C GLU A 196 -18.76 10.38 -1.47
N ASN A 197 -19.82 11.17 -1.34
CA ASN A 197 -20.31 11.58 -0.03
C ASN A 197 -21.20 10.48 0.60
N SER A 198 -21.70 10.72 1.81
CA SER A 198 -22.62 9.80 2.49
C SER A 198 -23.91 9.53 1.70
N SER A 199 -24.33 10.43 0.81
CA SER A 199 -25.53 10.27 -0.03
C SER A 199 -25.24 9.59 -1.38
N GLY A 200 -24.02 9.11 -1.63
CA GLY A 200 -23.64 8.45 -2.89
C GLY A 200 -23.40 9.41 -4.07
N ALA A 201 -23.34 10.72 -3.83
CA ALA A 201 -23.03 11.69 -4.88
C ALA A 201 -21.50 11.77 -5.09
N PRO A 202 -21.02 11.82 -6.34
CA PRO A 202 -19.60 11.86 -6.65
C PRO A 202 -18.97 13.18 -6.17
N LEU A 203 -17.84 13.06 -5.48
CA LEU A 203 -17.06 14.19 -4.96
C LEU A 203 -15.81 14.40 -5.80
N LYS A 204 -15.59 15.65 -6.23
CA LYS A 204 -14.35 16.06 -6.91
C LYS A 204 -13.33 16.55 -5.88
N PRO A 205 -12.09 16.03 -5.90
CA PRO A 205 -10.99 16.55 -5.07
C PRO A 205 -10.84 18.06 -5.23
N SER A 206 -10.68 18.79 -4.12
CA SER A 206 -10.42 20.23 -4.15
C SER A 206 -8.98 20.56 -4.55
N ARG A 207 -8.07 19.59 -4.39
CA ARG A 207 -6.66 19.66 -4.78
C ARG A 207 -6.30 18.42 -5.58
N THR A 208 -5.46 18.56 -6.59
CA THR A 208 -4.91 17.43 -7.34
C THR A 208 -3.99 16.59 -6.45
N PRO A 209 -4.12 15.24 -6.46
CA PRO A 209 -3.34 14.38 -5.58
C PRO A 209 -1.82 14.40 -5.86
N VAL A 210 -1.41 14.74 -7.09
CA VAL A 210 0.00 14.74 -7.54
C VAL A 210 0.92 15.52 -6.59
N ASN A 211 0.50 16.69 -6.11
CA ASN A 211 1.31 17.50 -5.18
C ASN A 211 1.15 17.10 -3.70
N ALA A 212 0.25 16.17 -3.41
CA ALA A 212 -0.11 15.76 -2.05
C ALA A 212 0.57 14.45 -1.63
N MET A 213 1.17 13.71 -2.56
CA MET A 213 1.55 12.30 -2.39
C MET A 213 3.04 12.06 -2.07
N GLU A 214 3.88 13.10 -2.13
CA GLU A 214 5.35 13.05 -2.01
C GLU A 214 5.88 12.38 -0.70
N TYR A 215 5.01 12.16 0.30
CA TYR A 215 5.36 11.55 1.59
C TYR A 215 4.37 10.47 2.05
N VAL A 216 3.51 9.97 1.16
CA VAL A 216 2.51 8.96 1.54
C VAL A 216 3.10 7.57 1.32
N SER A 217 2.79 6.63 2.21
CA SER A 217 3.13 5.21 2.06
C SER A 217 2.56 4.63 0.76
N ILE A 218 3.04 3.45 0.36
CA ILE A 218 2.50 2.73 -0.81
C ILE A 218 0.98 2.46 -0.60
N PRO A 219 0.13 2.60 -1.63
CA PRO A 219 -1.27 2.23 -1.51
C PRO A 219 -1.45 0.75 -1.13
N GLY A 220 -2.41 0.47 -0.26
CA GLY A 220 -2.70 -0.91 0.13
C GLY A 220 -3.30 -1.01 1.53
N ILE A 221 -3.75 -2.21 1.89
CA ILE A 221 -4.35 -2.48 3.21
C ILE A 221 -3.31 -2.57 4.33
N LEU A 222 -2.08 -2.98 4.00
CA LEU A 222 -1.00 -3.19 4.98
C LEU A 222 -0.28 -1.88 5.35
N CYS A 223 -0.44 -0.82 4.55
CA CYS A 223 0.21 0.47 4.76
C CYS A 223 -0.65 1.46 5.57
N GLY A 224 -1.62 0.94 6.33
CA GLY A 224 -2.44 1.70 7.27
C GLY A 224 -3.42 2.67 6.59
N ASP A 225 -3.44 3.91 7.07
CA ASP A 225 -4.34 5.01 6.75
C ASP A 225 -4.05 5.71 5.40
N PHE A 226 -3.49 5.02 4.40
CA PHE A 226 -3.19 5.58 3.07
C PHE A 226 -4.39 6.35 2.49
N TYR A 227 -5.53 5.67 2.35
CA TYR A 227 -6.74 6.23 1.74
C TYR A 227 -7.36 7.33 2.62
N GLN A 228 -7.23 7.23 3.94
CA GLN A 228 -7.68 8.30 4.85
C GLN A 228 -6.83 9.56 4.67
N ARG A 229 -5.50 9.43 4.59
CA ARG A 229 -4.59 10.54 4.28
C ARG A 229 -4.86 11.13 2.90
N LEU A 230 -5.10 10.29 1.90
CA LEU A 230 -5.49 10.72 0.56
C LEU A 230 -6.74 11.60 0.62
N ILE A 231 -7.79 11.15 1.31
CA ILE A 231 -9.04 11.90 1.51
C ILE A 231 -8.76 13.22 2.26
N SER A 232 -8.00 13.20 3.36
CA SER A 232 -7.68 14.40 4.14
C SER A 232 -6.94 15.45 3.32
N LYS A 233 -6.05 15.05 2.41
CA LYS A 233 -5.31 15.98 1.55
C LYS A 233 -6.15 16.47 0.36
N CYS A 234 -7.00 15.62 -0.21
CA CYS A 234 -7.88 15.95 -1.33
C CYS A 234 -9.06 16.87 -0.94
N PHE A 235 -9.56 16.72 0.30
CA PHE A 235 -10.75 17.40 0.80
C PHE A 235 -10.43 18.18 2.09
N VAL A 236 -9.77 19.32 1.94
CA VAL A 236 -9.49 20.24 3.07
C VAL A 236 -10.79 20.95 3.45
N LYS A 237 -11.17 20.93 4.73
CA LYS A 237 -12.32 21.70 5.25
C LYS A 237 -12.15 23.18 4.88
N LYS A 238 -13.10 23.76 4.14
CA LYS A 238 -13.29 25.21 4.19
C LYS A 238 -13.77 25.56 5.61
N SER A 239 -12.91 26.23 6.37
CA SER A 239 -13.23 26.80 7.68
C SER A 239 -14.55 27.59 7.62
N GLY A 240 -15.53 27.26 8.47
CA GLY A 240 -16.71 28.12 8.70
C GLY A 240 -18.03 27.43 9.05
N GLY A 241 -18.19 26.12 8.90
CA GLY A 241 -19.44 25.42 9.24
C GLY A 241 -19.35 24.70 10.58
N ALA A 242 -19.92 25.27 11.64
CA ALA A 242 -20.14 24.61 12.92
C ALA A 242 -21.09 23.41 12.72
N GLY A 243 -20.53 22.21 12.74
CA GLY A 243 -21.27 20.95 12.63
C GLY A 243 -20.28 19.80 12.63
N GLY A 244 -20.27 19.00 13.70
CA GLY A 244 -19.34 17.91 13.98
C GLY A 244 -19.42 16.69 13.05
N GLY A 245 -19.61 16.87 11.74
CA GLY A 245 -19.46 15.83 10.73
C GLY A 245 -18.06 15.91 10.11
N GLY A 246 -17.08 15.21 10.68
CA GLY A 246 -15.71 15.15 10.16
C GLY A 246 -15.66 14.51 8.76
N LEU A 247 -14.46 14.43 8.18
CA LEU A 247 -14.12 13.66 6.96
C LEU A 247 -14.68 12.20 6.92
N SER A 248 -15.25 11.73 8.03
CA SER A 248 -16.08 10.53 8.26
C SER A 248 -17.16 10.23 7.20
N GLY A 249 -17.60 11.21 6.42
CA GLY A 249 -18.63 11.03 5.38
C GLY A 249 -18.12 10.70 3.98
N VAL A 250 -16.80 10.84 3.70
CA VAL A 250 -16.26 10.60 2.36
C VAL A 250 -15.91 9.13 2.21
N LYS A 251 -16.51 8.47 1.23
CA LYS A 251 -16.20 7.10 0.82
C LYS A 251 -15.22 7.13 -0.33
N CYS A 252 -14.30 6.17 -0.37
CA CYS A 252 -13.31 6.02 -1.42
C CYS A 252 -13.46 4.62 -2.02
N TYR A 253 -13.52 4.56 -3.33
CA TYR A 253 -13.67 3.32 -4.08
C TYR A 253 -12.60 3.21 -5.15
N GLU A 254 -12.25 1.98 -5.47
CA GLU A 254 -11.40 1.66 -6.59
C GLU A 254 -12.07 0.63 -7.49
N LEU A 255 -11.79 0.75 -8.78
CA LEU A 255 -12.24 -0.19 -9.78
C LEU A 255 -11.11 -0.44 -10.77
N TYR A 256 -10.74 -1.71 -10.90
CA TYR A 256 -9.84 -2.21 -11.91
C TYR A 256 -10.67 -2.97 -12.93
N CYS A 257 -10.49 -2.70 -14.22
CA CYS A 257 -11.13 -3.45 -15.29
C CYS A 257 -10.09 -3.95 -16.30
N VAL A 258 -10.38 -5.12 -16.86
CA VAL A 258 -9.65 -5.70 -17.97
C VAL A 258 -10.64 -5.90 -19.11
N HIS A 259 -10.37 -5.26 -20.23
CA HIS A 259 -11.08 -5.46 -21.48
C HIS A 259 -10.15 -6.08 -22.54
N LEU A 260 -10.73 -6.64 -23.60
CA LEU A 260 -9.96 -6.98 -24.81
C LEU A 260 -9.36 -5.71 -25.43
N SER A 261 -8.19 -5.82 -26.06
CA SER A 261 -7.45 -4.66 -26.61
C SER A 261 -8.21 -3.87 -27.69
N LEU A 262 -9.25 -4.45 -28.29
CA LEU A 262 -10.13 -3.81 -29.26
C LEU A 262 -11.12 -2.82 -28.62
N ALA A 263 -11.32 -2.87 -27.29
CA ALA A 263 -12.21 -1.96 -26.60
C ALA A 263 -11.67 -0.52 -26.65
N THR A 264 -12.51 0.42 -27.07
CA THR A 264 -12.15 1.84 -27.12
C THR A 264 -12.23 2.47 -25.73
N SER A 265 -11.45 3.52 -25.47
CA SER A 265 -11.49 4.24 -24.19
C SER A 265 -12.89 4.73 -23.82
N SER A 266 -13.68 5.17 -24.80
CA SER A 266 -15.08 5.60 -24.59
C SER A 266 -15.96 4.45 -24.10
N CYS A 267 -15.83 3.27 -24.69
CA CYS A 267 -16.54 2.05 -24.27
C CYS A 267 -16.13 1.64 -22.86
N ILE A 268 -14.82 1.64 -22.55
CA ILE A 268 -14.29 1.30 -21.22
C ILE A 268 -14.85 2.25 -20.16
N LEU A 269 -14.90 3.57 -20.44
CA LEU A 269 -15.45 4.56 -19.52
C LEU A 269 -16.94 4.36 -19.27
N GLU A 270 -17.72 4.07 -20.31
CA GLU A 270 -19.16 3.79 -20.17
C GLU A 270 -19.40 2.53 -19.32
N HIS A 271 -18.69 1.44 -19.65
CA HIS A 271 -18.79 0.17 -18.92
C HIS A 271 -18.43 0.35 -17.45
N THR A 272 -17.33 1.03 -17.17
CA THR A 272 -16.87 1.34 -15.80
C THR A 272 -17.94 2.13 -15.03
N ARG A 273 -18.56 3.13 -15.65
CA ARG A 273 -19.61 3.93 -15.00
C ARG A 273 -20.84 3.08 -14.64
N ARG A 274 -21.29 2.25 -15.58
CA ARG A 274 -22.45 1.36 -15.38
C ARG A 274 -22.16 0.29 -14.33
N LEU A 275 -20.95 -0.27 -14.35
CA LEU A 275 -20.51 -1.25 -13.37
C LEU A 275 -20.41 -0.65 -11.97
N ALA A 276 -19.76 0.50 -11.81
CA ALA A 276 -19.68 1.21 -10.53
C ALA A 276 -21.06 1.55 -9.94
N ALA A 277 -22.04 1.87 -10.79
CA ALA A 277 -23.40 2.21 -10.37
C ALA A 277 -24.25 1.01 -9.94
N THR A 278 -23.87 -0.21 -10.29
CA THR A 278 -24.70 -1.42 -10.08
C THR A 278 -23.99 -2.49 -9.25
N VAL A 279 -22.66 -2.46 -9.14
CA VAL A 279 -21.87 -3.48 -8.39
C VAL A 279 -22.29 -3.60 -6.92
N TRP A 280 -22.84 -2.54 -6.35
CA TRP A 280 -23.37 -2.54 -4.98
C TRP A 280 -24.53 -3.53 -4.79
N GLU A 281 -25.28 -3.84 -5.85
CA GLU A 281 -26.40 -4.79 -5.84
C GLU A 281 -25.91 -6.21 -5.54
N VAL A 282 -24.68 -6.53 -5.96
CA VAL A 282 -24.02 -7.82 -5.67
C VAL A 282 -23.29 -7.80 -4.34
N SER A 283 -22.73 -6.66 -3.93
CA SER A 283 -22.03 -6.54 -2.65
C SER A 283 -22.97 -6.50 -1.43
N GLY A 284 -24.26 -6.24 -1.67
CA GLY A 284 -25.25 -5.97 -0.64
C GLY A 284 -25.03 -4.63 0.08
N ILE A 285 -26.06 -4.12 0.74
CA ILE A 285 -25.90 -3.10 1.79
C ILE A 285 -25.28 -3.83 2.99
N PRO A 286 -24.26 -3.29 3.69
CA PRO A 286 -23.78 -3.90 4.92
C PRO A 286 -24.85 -3.75 6.01
N SER A 287 -25.84 -4.64 6.02
CA SER A 287 -26.75 -4.81 7.14
C SER A 287 -26.01 -5.60 8.21
N VAL A 288 -25.70 -4.90 9.30
CA VAL A 288 -25.49 -5.35 10.68
C VAL A 288 -24.69 -6.65 10.88
N ASN A 289 -23.57 -6.52 11.61
CA ASN A 289 -22.85 -7.62 12.24
C ASN A 289 -23.80 -8.54 13.05
N THR A 290 -24.28 -9.62 12.44
CA THR A 290 -24.81 -10.76 13.17
C THR A 290 -24.41 -12.01 12.41
N ASP A 291 -23.19 -12.50 12.64
CA ASP A 291 -22.78 -13.87 12.33
C ASP A 291 -21.59 -14.29 13.22
N PHE A 292 -21.70 -13.96 14.51
CA PHE A 292 -20.96 -14.64 15.58
C PHE A 292 -21.97 -15.04 16.66
N VAL A 293 -22.65 -16.15 16.44
CA VAL A 293 -23.22 -17.03 17.47
C VAL A 293 -22.76 -18.45 17.15
#